data_AF-A0A1X1AES3-F1
#
_entry.id   AF-A0A1X1AES3-F1
#
_cell.length_a   1.000
_cell.length_b   1.000
_cell.length_c   1.000
_cell.angle_alpha   90.00
_cell.angle_beta   90.00
_cell.angle_gamma   90.00
#
_symmetry.space_group_name_H-M   'P 1'
#
loop_
_entity.id
_entity.type
_entity.pdbx_description
1 polymer ?
#
loop_
_entity_poly.entity_id
_entity_poly.type
_entity_poly.pdbx_seq_one_letter_code
_entity_poly.pdbx_strand_id
1 'polypeptide(L)'
;MIRSLRVRLMLAAAVLALLFMLALLPALQKAFSLALQESIEQRLASDVTTLISAARIEHGRLQMPTLLPDERYNLPYTGLLGYIFDRDGKLVWQSRATADRHINYQPRYDGRGNEFDRIHQSDGEEFFVYDVEIKLLGGQSAAYSIVALQPVSEYKATLNGLREKLYLGFGAALLALMVLLWAGLTWGLRSLRRLSHELDEVESGARDGLSGEHPRELLRLTRSLNRLLRSEREQRTRYRDSLDDLAHSLKTPLAVLQGVGESLQQRSGEREQARVLQSQIERMSQQIDYQLQRASLRKSGLVRHSVLLRPLLDSLCSTLAKVYREKRVDVVLELPAAAQVPMEQGALLEMLGNLLENAYRLSLGQVRVSLVKAPGHLTLCIEDDGPGVPADQRERILERGERLDSQHPGQGIGLAVVKDIVDSYDAELSLGDSPLGGAAFRITFNLD
;
A
#
# COMPACT_ATOMS: atom_id res chain seq x y z
N MET A 1 15.60 3.18 -8.41
CA MET A 1 14.65 4.11 -7.77
C MET A 1 13.67 3.34 -6.90
N ILE A 2 13.58 3.65 -5.61
CA ILE A 2 12.66 2.98 -4.69
C ILE A 2 11.22 3.38 -5.06
N ARG A 3 10.36 2.42 -5.47
CA ARG A 3 8.98 2.68 -5.95
C ARG A 3 7.93 2.79 -4.83
N SER A 4 8.25 2.37 -3.60
CA SER A 4 7.29 2.43 -2.48
C SER A 4 7.33 3.77 -1.75
N LEU A 5 6.19 4.46 -1.68
CA LEU A 5 6.01 5.69 -0.88
C LEU A 5 6.37 5.46 0.60
N ARG A 6 6.02 4.29 1.14
CA ARG A 6 6.32 3.90 2.52
C ARG A 6 7.82 3.89 2.79
N VAL A 7 8.61 3.29 1.89
CA VAL A 7 10.06 3.19 2.06
C VAL A 7 10.71 4.57 1.93
N ARG A 8 10.22 5.42 1.01
CA ARG A 8 10.72 6.80 0.89
C ARG A 8 10.48 7.62 2.16
N LEU A 9 9.26 7.57 2.71
CA LEU A 9 8.93 8.30 3.94
C LEU A 9 9.74 7.77 5.14
N MET A 10 9.89 6.46 5.28
CA MET A 10 10.71 5.87 6.34
C MET A 10 12.19 6.24 6.21
N LEU A 11 12.76 6.23 5.01
CA LEU A 11 14.13 6.66 4.78
C LEU A 11 14.32 8.14 5.11
N ALA A 12 13.40 9.01 4.67
CA ALA A 12 13.46 10.44 4.99
C ALA A 12 13.40 10.68 6.50
N ALA A 13 12.49 10.00 7.21
CA ALA A 13 12.38 10.09 8.66
C ALA A 13 13.63 9.55 9.38
N ALA A 14 14.17 8.42 8.92
CA ALA A 14 15.39 7.84 9.48
C ALA A 14 16.60 8.75 9.29
N VAL A 15 16.77 9.34 8.10
CA VAL A 15 17.85 10.30 7.81
C VAL A 15 17.70 11.54 8.68
N LEU A 16 16.49 12.11 8.81
CA LEU A 16 16.26 13.27 9.66
C LEU A 16 16.55 12.98 11.14
N ALA A 17 16.08 11.84 11.65
CA ALA A 17 16.34 11.41 13.01
C ALA A 17 17.84 11.19 13.26
N LEU A 18 18.54 10.57 12.30
CA LEU A 18 19.98 10.37 12.37
C LEU A 18 20.74 11.70 12.40
N LEU A 19 20.41 12.64 11.50
CA LEU A 19 21.02 13.97 11.46
C LEU A 19 20.78 14.75 12.77
N PHE A 20 19.57 14.67 13.30
CA PHE A 20 19.24 15.29 14.58
C PHE A 20 20.07 14.69 15.73
N MET A 21 20.22 13.35 15.78
CA MET A 21 21.08 12.70 16.77
C MET A 21 22.55 13.07 16.61
N LEU A 22 23.05 13.15 15.38
CA LEU A 22 24.43 13.54 15.07
C LEU A 22 24.75 14.96 15.52
N ALA A 23 23.76 15.85 15.55
CA ALA A 23 23.91 17.21 16.08
C ALA A 23 23.73 17.28 17.61
N LEU A 24 22.72 16.61 18.16
CA LEU A 24 22.34 16.71 19.57
C LEU A 24 23.35 16.02 20.50
N LEU A 25 23.82 14.84 20.13
CA LEU A 25 24.72 14.04 20.96
C LEU A 25 26.04 14.76 21.31
N PRO A 26 26.80 15.32 20.35
CA PRO A 26 28.03 16.05 20.70
C PRO A 26 27.75 17.34 21.48
N ALA A 27 26.62 18.02 21.22
CA ALA A 27 26.21 19.20 21.98
C ALA A 27 25.96 18.86 23.45
N LEU A 28 25.24 17.77 23.73
CA LEU A 28 24.97 17.30 25.08
C LEU A 28 26.26 16.85 25.80
N GLN A 29 27.12 16.10 25.10
CA GLN A 29 28.42 15.69 25.64
C GLN A 29 29.29 16.90 26.00
N LYS A 30 29.31 17.94 25.16
CA LYS A 30 30.07 19.17 25.40
C LYS A 30 29.50 19.96 26.58
N ALA A 31 28.18 20.11 26.66
CA ALA A 31 27.52 20.80 27.77
C ALA A 31 27.82 20.10 29.10
N PHE A 32 27.74 18.77 29.12
CA PHE A 32 28.07 17.99 30.32
C PHE A 32 29.55 18.08 30.68
N SER A 33 30.46 18.04 29.71
CA SER A 33 31.90 18.15 29.98
C SER A 33 32.29 19.50 30.61
N LEU A 34 31.62 20.58 30.19
CA LEU A 34 31.80 21.92 30.76
C LEU A 34 31.26 21.98 32.19
N ALA A 35 30.03 21.50 32.41
CA ALA A 35 29.42 21.45 33.73
C ALA A 35 30.22 20.60 34.73
N LEU A 36 30.77 19.46 34.28
CA LEU A 36 31.58 18.60 35.13
C LEU A 36 32.94 19.25 35.46
N GLN A 37 33.56 19.96 34.52
CA GLN A 37 34.80 20.69 34.77
C GLN A 37 34.58 21.84 35.77
N GLU A 38 33.51 22.62 35.61
CA GLU A 38 33.13 23.69 36.54
C GLU A 38 32.84 23.13 37.95
N SER A 39 32.19 21.96 38.02
CA SER A 39 31.96 21.28 39.31
C SER A 39 33.25 20.81 39.98
N ILE A 40 34.25 20.34 39.20
CA ILE A 40 35.57 19.97 39.72
C ILE A 40 36.30 21.21 40.24
N GLU A 41 36.28 22.32 39.49
CA GLU A 41 36.89 23.58 39.90
C GLU A 41 36.30 24.07 41.24
N GLN A 42 34.97 24.15 41.36
CA GLN A 42 34.30 24.55 42.60
C GLN A 42 34.62 23.62 43.77
N ARG A 43 34.72 22.32 43.52
CA ARG A 43 35.08 21.33 44.54
C ARG A 43 36.52 21.52 45.01
N LEU A 44 37.47 21.65 44.10
CA LEU A 44 38.88 21.90 44.44
C LEU A 44 39.06 23.24 45.15
N ALA A 45 38.32 24.28 44.76
CA ALA A 45 38.31 25.56 45.46
C ALA A 45 37.85 25.43 46.92
N SER A 46 36.79 24.67 47.18
CA SER A 46 36.31 24.35 48.52
C SER A 46 37.33 23.53 49.32
N ASP A 47 37.96 22.55 48.65
CA ASP A 47 38.97 21.68 49.26
C ASP A 47 40.22 22.50 49.66
N VAL A 48 40.69 23.44 48.83
CA VAL A 48 41.78 24.39 49.17
C VAL A 48 41.39 25.33 50.30
N THR A 49 40.16 25.85 50.30
CA THR A 49 39.65 26.71 51.39
C THR A 49 39.65 25.98 52.75
N THR A 50 39.39 24.67 52.73
CA THR A 50 39.46 23.82 53.91
C THR A 50 40.90 23.64 54.40
N LEU A 51 41.86 23.47 53.47
CA LEU A 51 43.30 23.44 53.80
C LEU A 51 43.78 24.77 54.39
N ILE A 52 43.36 25.90 53.80
CA ILE A 52 43.65 27.26 54.31
C ILE A 52 43.13 27.40 55.75
N SER A 53 41.89 26.99 56.00
CA SER A 53 41.26 27.08 57.33
C SER A 53 41.93 26.19 58.38
N ALA A 54 42.51 25.07 57.95
CA ALA A 54 43.22 24.15 58.84
C ALA A 54 44.66 24.59 59.15
N ALA A 55 45.27 25.42 58.29
CA ALA A 55 46.62 25.92 58.46
C ALA A 55 46.73 26.85 59.67
N ARG A 56 47.76 26.64 60.51
CA ARG A 56 48.08 27.51 61.65
C ARG A 56 49.46 28.11 61.50
N ILE A 57 49.64 29.31 62.05
CA ILE A 57 50.94 29.98 62.09
C ILE A 57 51.47 29.88 63.52
N GLU A 58 52.54 29.12 63.70
CA GLU A 58 53.25 29.05 64.97
C GLU A 58 54.71 29.44 64.74
N HIS A 59 55.21 30.40 65.53
CA HIS A 59 56.59 30.91 65.43
C HIS A 59 56.99 31.42 64.03
N GLY A 60 56.04 32.01 63.29
CA GLY A 60 56.29 32.57 61.95
C GLY A 60 56.43 31.52 60.83
N ARG A 61 56.15 30.24 61.11
CA ARG A 61 56.11 29.16 60.11
C ARG A 61 54.72 28.57 60.02
N LEU A 62 54.35 28.17 58.80
CA LEU A 62 53.10 27.45 58.54
C LEU A 62 53.20 26.03 59.10
N GLN A 63 52.26 25.65 59.96
CA GLN A 63 52.11 24.32 60.51
C GLN A 63 50.72 23.78 60.19
N MET A 64 50.68 22.57 59.64
CA MET A 64 49.45 21.84 59.36
C MET A 64 49.18 20.82 60.48
N PRO A 65 47.90 20.57 60.83
CA PRO A 65 47.55 19.56 61.83
C PRO A 65 47.89 18.15 61.33
N THR A 66 48.19 17.24 62.28
CA THR A 66 48.57 15.85 62.00
C THR A 66 47.48 15.04 61.28
N LEU A 67 46.22 15.40 61.53
CA LEU A 67 45.03 14.86 60.89
C LEU A 67 44.20 16.03 60.37
N LEU A 68 43.91 16.01 59.07
CA LEU A 68 43.04 16.99 58.46
C LEU A 68 41.55 16.66 58.70
N PRO A 69 40.66 17.66 58.76
CA PRO A 69 39.23 17.43 58.92
C PRO A 69 38.61 16.58 57.79
N ASP A 70 39.14 16.71 56.57
CA ASP A 70 38.77 15.84 55.45
C ASP A 70 39.69 14.60 55.41
N GLU A 71 39.11 13.43 55.66
CA GLU A 71 39.82 12.15 55.67
C GLU A 71 40.49 11.82 54.33
N ARG A 72 40.01 12.40 53.22
CA ARG A 72 40.60 12.22 51.90
C ARG A 72 42.04 12.72 51.80
N TYR A 73 42.51 13.58 52.70
CA TYR A 73 43.93 13.97 52.72
C TYR A 73 44.79 13.08 53.65
N ASN A 74 44.15 12.29 54.50
CA ASN A 74 44.81 11.45 55.51
C ASN A 74 45.02 10.01 55.02
N LEU A 75 44.14 9.53 54.13
CA LEU A 75 44.19 8.18 53.58
C LEU A 75 45.04 8.12 52.31
N PRO A 76 45.86 7.07 52.10
CA PRO A 76 46.52 6.85 50.82
C PRO A 76 45.51 6.44 49.74
N TYR A 77 45.80 6.76 48.47
CA TYR A 77 45.00 6.41 47.28
C TYR A 77 43.62 7.08 47.15
N THR A 78 43.28 8.02 48.03
CA THR A 78 42.21 8.96 47.76
C THR A 78 42.74 9.93 46.70
N GLY A 79 42.11 9.98 45.52
CA GLY A 79 42.58 10.78 44.37
C GLY A 79 42.60 12.31 44.58
N LEU A 80 42.61 12.79 45.82
CA LEU A 80 42.74 14.19 46.18
C LEU A 80 44.12 14.41 46.82
N LEU A 81 44.93 15.25 46.19
CA LEU A 81 46.33 15.47 46.57
C LEU A 81 46.51 16.92 46.99
N GLY A 82 47.00 17.15 48.21
CA GLY A 82 47.23 18.49 48.75
C GLY A 82 48.71 18.82 48.88
N TYR A 83 49.12 19.99 48.42
CA TYR A 83 50.49 20.52 48.55
C TYR A 83 50.47 21.97 49.00
N ILE A 84 51.49 22.38 49.75
CA ILE A 84 51.74 23.77 50.12
C ILE A 84 53.17 24.12 49.77
N PHE A 85 53.34 25.17 48.99
CA PHE A 85 54.63 25.70 48.56
C PHE A 85 54.89 27.07 49.18
N ASP A 86 56.15 27.40 49.41
CA ASP A 86 56.58 28.76 49.74
C ASP A 86 56.77 29.61 48.47
N ARG A 87 57.03 30.92 48.66
CA ARG A 87 57.26 31.90 47.59
C ARG A 87 58.34 31.49 46.58
N ASP A 88 59.34 30.74 47.01
CA ASP A 88 60.45 30.31 46.17
C ASP A 88 60.13 28.98 45.43
N GLY A 89 58.89 28.50 45.56
CA GLY A 89 58.41 27.26 44.94
C GLY A 89 58.87 26.01 45.67
N LYS A 90 59.40 26.13 46.90
CA LYS A 90 59.85 25.00 47.70
C LYS A 90 58.68 24.39 48.44
N LEU A 91 58.60 23.06 48.42
CA LEU A 91 57.56 22.31 49.11
C LEU A 91 57.70 22.46 50.64
N VAL A 92 56.65 22.96 51.30
CA VAL A 92 56.56 23.18 52.75
C VAL A 92 55.75 22.09 53.43
N TRP A 93 54.69 21.62 52.78
CA TRP A 93 53.84 20.54 53.28
C TRP A 93 53.21 19.76 52.14
N GLN A 94 52.98 18.47 52.37
CA GLN A 94 52.24 17.60 51.49
C GLN A 94 51.29 16.71 52.30
N SER A 95 50.14 16.39 51.72
CA SER A 95 49.14 15.50 52.34
C SER A 95 49.69 14.08 52.54
N ARG A 96 49.07 13.29 53.43
CA ARG A 96 49.47 11.87 53.57
C ARG A 96 49.05 11.04 52.37
N ALA A 97 48.00 11.47 51.68
CA ALA A 97 47.56 10.90 50.41
C ALA A 97 48.64 10.95 49.30
N THR A 98 49.65 11.83 49.43
CA THR A 98 50.73 12.02 48.44
C THR A 98 52.05 11.34 48.82
N ALA A 99 52.10 10.54 49.89
CA ALA A 99 53.36 10.01 50.44
C ALA A 99 54.24 9.25 49.42
N ASP A 100 53.63 8.64 48.39
CA ASP A 100 54.32 7.86 47.35
C ASP A 100 54.35 8.55 45.97
N ARG A 101 53.89 9.81 45.84
CA ARG A 101 53.77 10.51 44.56
C ARG A 101 54.51 11.86 44.57
N HIS A 102 55.41 12.04 43.61
CA HIS A 102 56.08 13.32 43.37
C HIS A 102 55.45 13.98 42.16
N ILE A 103 54.75 15.09 42.37
CA ILE A 103 54.10 15.87 41.31
C ILE A 103 55.07 16.95 40.84
N ASN A 104 55.39 16.96 39.55
CA ASN A 104 56.12 18.06 38.93
C ASN A 104 55.15 19.23 38.70
N TYR A 105 54.99 20.07 39.71
CA TYR A 105 54.22 21.31 39.65
C TYR A 105 55.06 22.43 40.28
N GLN A 106 55.13 23.58 39.61
CA GLN A 106 55.75 24.78 40.15
C GLN A 106 54.68 25.86 40.24
N PRO A 107 54.36 26.35 41.45
CA PRO A 107 53.38 27.40 41.62
C PRO A 107 53.88 28.70 40.98
N ARG A 108 52.96 29.46 40.38
CA ARG A 108 53.26 30.77 39.81
C ARG A 108 52.73 31.83 40.75
N TYR A 109 53.64 32.63 41.30
CA TYR A 109 53.29 33.81 42.11
C TYR A 109 53.12 35.03 41.20
N ASP A 110 52.00 35.12 40.50
CA ASP A 110 51.70 36.21 39.57
C ASP A 110 50.72 37.25 40.17
N GLY A 111 50.20 37.00 41.37
CA GLY A 111 49.32 37.90 42.10
C GLY A 111 47.88 37.90 41.60
N ARG A 112 47.48 36.93 40.76
CA ARG A 112 46.07 36.74 40.31
C ARG A 112 45.17 36.11 41.37
N GLY A 113 45.74 35.58 42.45
CA GLY A 113 45.02 35.11 43.63
C GLY A 113 44.64 33.63 43.57
N ASN A 114 43.99 33.17 42.49
CA ASN A 114 43.71 31.76 42.26
C ASN A 114 43.86 31.38 40.78
N GLU A 115 44.19 30.11 40.52
CA GLU A 115 44.33 29.56 39.16
C GLU A 115 43.76 28.14 39.12
N PHE A 116 42.96 27.84 38.08
CA PHE A 116 42.51 26.50 37.74
C PHE A 116 43.09 26.08 36.40
N ASP A 117 43.91 25.03 36.40
CA ASP A 117 44.60 24.55 35.20
C ASP A 117 44.67 23.02 35.14
N ARG A 118 45.11 22.48 34.00
CA ARG A 118 45.35 21.06 33.78
C ARG A 118 46.81 20.80 33.48
N ILE A 119 47.48 20.10 34.38
CA ILE A 119 48.90 19.76 34.24
C ILE A 119 49.08 18.34 33.70
N HIS A 120 50.20 18.13 33.01
CA HIS A 120 50.61 16.83 32.49
C HIS A 120 51.90 16.41 33.18
N GLN A 121 51.91 15.20 33.73
CA GLN A 121 53.08 14.62 34.38
C GLN A 121 53.91 13.81 33.38
N SER A 122 55.19 13.62 33.72
CA SER A 122 56.15 12.88 32.90
C SER A 122 55.81 11.39 32.74
N ASP A 123 55.02 10.84 33.66
CA ASP A 123 54.48 9.48 33.62
C ASP A 123 53.24 9.35 32.71
N GLY A 124 52.77 10.46 32.12
CA GLY A 124 51.59 10.52 31.27
C GLY A 124 50.27 10.70 32.05
N GLU A 125 50.30 10.79 33.38
CA GLU A 125 49.12 11.16 34.16
C GLU A 125 48.82 12.66 33.99
N GLU A 126 47.54 13.03 34.06
CA GLU A 126 47.10 14.41 33.99
C GLU A 126 46.30 14.73 35.24
N PHE A 127 46.46 15.95 35.75
CA PHE A 127 45.78 16.41 36.95
C PHE A 127 45.10 17.75 36.69
N PHE A 128 43.88 17.89 37.21
CA PHE A 128 43.30 19.21 37.45
C PHE A 128 43.96 19.79 38.69
N VAL A 129 44.33 21.07 38.61
CA VAL A 129 45.04 21.79 39.65
C VAL A 129 44.24 23.03 39.99
N TYR A 130 43.99 23.23 41.28
CA TYR A 130 43.49 24.49 41.80
C TYR A 130 44.53 25.05 42.77
N ASP A 131 45.13 26.18 42.42
CA ASP A 131 46.17 26.86 43.17
C ASP A 131 45.61 28.17 43.73
N VAL A 132 45.81 28.40 45.03
CA VAL A 132 45.45 29.65 45.70
C VAL A 132 46.67 30.25 46.38
N GLU A 133 46.97 31.50 46.02
CA GLU A 133 48.00 32.30 46.66
C GLU A 133 47.43 32.97 47.93
N ILE A 134 48.05 32.69 49.07
CA ILE A 134 47.73 33.38 50.32
C ILE A 134 48.90 34.25 50.79
N LYS A 135 48.61 35.47 51.21
CA LYS A 135 49.56 36.38 51.87
C LYS A 135 49.21 36.45 53.35
N LEU A 136 50.13 36.02 54.21
CA LEU A 136 49.90 36.09 55.65
C LEU A 136 50.11 37.54 56.15
N LEU A 137 49.11 38.08 56.84
CA LEU A 137 49.17 39.37 57.52
C LEU A 137 49.76 39.16 58.92
N GLY A 138 51.09 39.30 59.05
CA GLY A 138 51.76 39.06 60.33
C GLY A 138 53.29 39.17 60.31
N GLY A 139 53.83 40.33 59.94
CA GLY A 139 55.20 40.74 60.25
C GLY A 139 56.36 40.12 59.44
N GLN A 140 56.15 39.02 58.74
CA GLN A 140 57.03 38.56 57.66
C GLN A 140 56.18 38.25 56.42
N SER A 141 56.58 38.75 55.25
CA SER A 141 55.89 38.58 53.96
C SER A 141 55.99 37.13 53.43
N ALA A 142 55.61 36.14 54.23
CA ALA A 142 55.49 34.77 53.80
C ALA A 142 54.23 34.63 52.94
N ALA A 143 54.43 34.46 51.64
CA ALA A 143 53.40 34.04 50.71
C ALA A 143 53.48 32.52 50.55
N TYR A 144 52.34 31.84 50.65
CA TYR A 144 52.23 30.40 50.42
C TYR A 144 51.24 30.15 49.29
N SER A 145 51.51 29.12 48.50
CA SER A 145 50.61 28.61 47.47
C SER A 145 50.05 27.30 48.00
N ILE A 146 48.73 27.20 48.09
CA ILE A 146 48.03 26.02 48.55
C ILE A 146 47.33 25.41 47.35
N VAL A 147 47.71 24.17 47.06
CA VAL A 147 47.36 23.50 45.81
C VAL A 147 46.59 22.22 46.12
N ALA A 148 45.41 22.08 45.52
CA ALA A 148 44.68 20.81 45.48
C ALA A 148 44.72 20.25 44.05
N LEU A 149 45.02 18.96 43.94
CA LEU A 149 45.05 18.25 42.67
C LEU A 149 44.11 17.05 42.67
N GLN A 150 43.49 16.82 41.51
CA GLN A 150 42.68 15.63 41.24
C GLN A 150 43.04 15.01 39.88
N PRO A 151 43.19 13.68 39.76
CA PRO A 151 43.45 13.02 38.49
C PRO A 151 42.34 13.27 37.46
N VAL A 152 42.74 13.63 36.24
CA VAL A 152 41.83 13.75 35.09
C VAL A 152 41.29 12.38 34.66
N SER A 153 41.93 11.28 35.08
CA SER A 153 41.46 9.91 34.83
C SER A 153 40.09 9.64 35.45
N GLU A 154 39.79 10.19 36.64
CA GLU A 154 38.48 10.08 37.29
C GLU A 154 37.39 10.83 36.50
N TYR A 155 37.74 12.03 36.00
CA TYR A 155 36.89 12.81 35.10
C TYR A 155 36.62 12.05 33.79
N LYS A 156 37.67 11.52 33.14
CA LYS A 156 37.57 10.73 31.91
C LYS A 156 36.74 9.46 32.12
N ALA A 157 36.92 8.76 33.24
CA ALA A 157 36.13 7.57 33.58
C ALA A 157 34.64 7.90 33.72
N THR A 158 34.33 8.99 34.42
CA THR A 158 32.94 9.48 34.59
C THR A 158 32.32 9.87 33.24
N LEU A 159 33.07 10.60 32.39
CA LEU A 159 32.63 10.96 31.05
C LEU A 159 32.41 9.75 30.15
N ASN A 160 33.31 8.76 30.17
CA ASN A 160 33.18 7.56 29.35
C ASN A 160 31.96 6.73 29.77
N GLY A 161 31.74 6.56 31.07
CA GLY A 161 30.55 5.89 31.60
C GLY A 161 29.25 6.61 31.21
N LEU A 162 29.26 7.95 31.21
CA LEU A 162 28.12 8.72 30.69
C LEU A 162 27.94 8.52 29.19
N ARG A 163 29.02 8.62 28.40
CA ARG A 163 28.97 8.47 26.94
C ARG A 163 28.36 7.14 26.54
N GLU A 164 28.78 6.04 27.17
CA GLU A 164 28.21 4.72 26.95
C GLU A 164 26.69 4.69 27.19
N LYS A 165 26.24 5.23 28.34
CA LYS A 165 24.82 5.35 28.67
C LYS A 165 24.05 6.21 27.67
N LEU A 166 24.66 7.30 27.19
CA LEU A 166 24.06 8.17 26.17
C LEU A 166 23.94 7.44 24.83
N TYR A 167 24.98 6.75 24.36
CA TYR A 167 24.90 5.98 23.10
C TYR A 167 23.83 4.89 23.17
N LEU A 168 23.79 4.15 24.29
CA LEU A 168 22.81 3.08 24.47
C LEU A 168 21.38 3.63 24.57
N GLY A 169 21.18 4.71 25.34
CA GLY A 169 19.89 5.37 25.48
C GLY A 169 19.38 5.99 24.18
N PHE A 170 20.23 6.72 23.45
CA PHE A 170 19.88 7.28 22.14
C PHE A 170 19.63 6.20 21.09
N GLY A 171 20.44 5.14 21.06
CA GLY A 171 20.23 4.00 20.18
C GLY A 171 18.89 3.32 20.42
N ALA A 172 18.55 3.06 21.69
CA ALA A 172 17.25 2.51 22.07
C ALA A 172 16.09 3.45 21.70
N ALA A 173 16.24 4.76 21.95
CA ALA A 173 15.24 5.76 21.59
C ALA A 173 15.03 5.85 20.07
N LEU A 174 16.11 5.78 19.28
CA LEU A 174 16.04 5.77 17.81
C LEU A 174 15.26 4.56 17.32
N LEU A 175 15.57 3.38 17.85
CA LEU A 175 14.91 2.14 17.48
C LEU A 175 13.43 2.17 17.84
N ALA A 176 13.09 2.62 19.05
CA ALA A 176 11.70 2.79 19.48
C ALA A 176 10.93 3.77 18.57
N LEU A 177 11.55 4.91 18.23
CA LEU A 177 10.97 5.89 17.31
C LEU A 177 10.73 5.27 15.92
N MET A 178 11.69 4.51 15.39
CA MET A 178 11.55 3.83 14.09
C MET A 178 10.41 2.80 14.09
N VAL A 179 10.26 2.02 15.16
CA VAL A 179 9.16 1.06 15.31
C VAL A 179 7.81 1.79 15.38
N LEU A 180 7.72 2.87 16.16
CA LEU A 180 6.49 3.67 16.27
C LEU A 180 6.11 4.33 14.95
N LEU A 181 7.07 4.92 14.23
CA LEU A 181 6.84 5.50 12.91
C LEU A 181 6.39 4.42 11.91
N TRP A 182 7.04 3.26 11.91
CA TRP A 182 6.67 2.13 11.05
C TRP A 182 5.23 1.69 11.32
N ALA A 183 4.86 1.52 12.60
CA ALA A 183 3.52 1.15 13.02
C ALA A 183 2.46 2.20 12.62
N GLY A 184 2.73 3.48 12.88
CA GLY A 184 1.85 4.59 12.49
C GLY A 184 1.64 4.68 10.98
N LEU A 185 2.71 4.56 10.19
CA LEU A 185 2.62 4.51 8.72
C LEU A 185 1.85 3.29 8.22
N THR A 186 2.04 2.11 8.84
CA THR A 186 1.26 0.92 8.47
C THR A 186 -0.22 1.09 8.74
N TRP A 187 -0.58 1.68 9.89
CA TRP A 187 -1.96 1.92 10.24
C TRP A 187 -2.59 2.96 9.30
N GLY A 188 -1.93 4.09 9.08
CA GLY A 188 -2.43 5.14 8.18
C GLY A 188 -2.63 4.65 6.74
N LEU A 189 -1.65 3.93 6.18
CA LEU A 189 -1.74 3.41 4.81
C LEU A 189 -2.69 2.21 4.66
N ARG A 190 -3.11 1.57 5.76
CA ARG A 190 -4.09 0.48 5.72
C ARG A 190 -5.45 0.99 5.27
N SER A 191 -5.85 2.19 5.68
CA SER A 191 -7.12 2.79 5.24
C SER A 191 -7.13 3.06 3.72
N LEU A 192 -6.02 3.54 3.15
CA LEU A 192 -5.91 3.72 1.69
C LEU A 192 -6.01 2.39 0.94
N ARG A 193 -5.40 1.32 1.46
CA ARG A 193 -5.54 -0.02 0.86
C ARG A 193 -6.98 -0.53 0.94
N ARG A 194 -7.68 -0.28 2.06
CA ARG A 194 -9.11 -0.61 2.18
C ARG A 194 -9.94 0.15 1.15
N LEU A 195 -9.68 1.45 0.96
CA LEU A 195 -10.36 2.25 -0.07
C LEU A 195 -10.10 1.73 -1.49
N SER A 196 -8.86 1.34 -1.80
CA SER A 196 -8.52 0.72 -3.09
C SER A 196 -9.29 -0.58 -3.29
N HIS A 197 -9.30 -1.46 -2.29
CA HIS A 197 -10.03 -2.72 -2.37
C HIS A 197 -11.54 -2.53 -2.50
N GLU A 198 -12.12 -1.55 -1.79
CA GLU A 198 -13.54 -1.19 -1.97
C GLU A 198 -13.82 -0.65 -3.37
N LEU A 199 -12.87 0.05 -4.00
CA LEU A 199 -13.01 0.53 -5.37
C LEU A 199 -12.95 -0.63 -6.36
N ASP A 200 -12.02 -1.58 -6.16
CA ASP A 200 -11.91 -2.80 -6.97
C ASP A 200 -13.19 -3.66 -6.86
N GLU A 201 -13.81 -3.73 -5.67
CA GLU A 201 -15.11 -4.41 -5.44
C GLU A 201 -16.29 -3.71 -6.15
N VAL A 202 -16.27 -2.37 -6.20
CA VAL A 202 -17.28 -1.59 -6.91
C VAL A 202 -17.10 -1.73 -8.42
N GLU A 203 -15.86 -1.76 -8.90
CA GLU A 203 -15.51 -2.11 -10.26
C GLU A 203 -16.06 -3.49 -10.58
N SER A 204 -15.69 -4.52 -9.81
CA SER A 204 -16.16 -5.90 -10.03
C SER A 204 -17.66 -6.13 -9.78
N GLY A 205 -18.45 -5.10 -9.47
CA GLY A 205 -19.89 -5.15 -9.18
C GLY A 205 -20.28 -5.98 -7.95
N ALA A 206 -19.31 -6.35 -7.11
CA ALA A 206 -19.57 -7.01 -5.83
C ALA A 206 -20.19 -6.05 -4.80
N ARG A 207 -20.10 -4.74 -5.06
CA ARG A 207 -20.51 -3.69 -4.14
C ARG A 207 -21.15 -2.49 -4.84
N ASP A 208 -22.21 -1.94 -4.25
CA ASP A 208 -22.90 -0.77 -4.78
C ASP A 208 -22.14 0.55 -4.57
N GLY A 209 -21.20 0.64 -3.64
CA GLY A 209 -20.45 1.87 -3.41
C GLY A 209 -19.46 1.79 -2.27
N LEU A 210 -18.67 2.85 -2.14
CA LEU A 210 -17.61 2.95 -1.13
C LEU A 210 -18.22 3.21 0.26
N SER A 211 -17.63 2.63 1.30
CA SER A 211 -18.13 2.72 2.68
C SER A 211 -17.95 4.13 3.28
N GLY A 212 -18.72 4.46 4.32
CA GLY A 212 -18.55 5.71 5.08
C GLY A 212 -17.46 5.65 6.16
N GLU A 213 -16.82 4.50 6.35
CA GLU A 213 -15.91 4.22 7.45
C GLU A 213 -14.45 4.56 7.11
N HIS A 214 -14.23 5.81 6.69
CA HIS A 214 -12.89 6.30 6.38
C HIS A 214 -12.50 7.50 7.25
N PRO A 215 -11.19 7.73 7.48
CA PRO A 215 -10.69 8.94 8.13
C PRO A 215 -11.26 10.22 7.50
N ARG A 216 -11.34 11.29 8.30
CA ARG A 216 -11.98 12.55 7.87
C ARG A 216 -11.36 13.13 6.61
N GLU A 217 -10.06 12.91 6.41
CA GLU A 217 -9.27 13.30 5.26
C GLU A 217 -9.77 12.63 3.96
N LEU A 218 -10.26 11.38 4.05
CA LEU A 218 -10.73 10.61 2.91
C LEU A 218 -12.24 10.74 2.68
N LEU A 219 -13.04 11.09 3.70
CA LEU A 219 -14.49 11.22 3.58
C LEU A 219 -14.93 12.11 2.41
N ARG A 220 -14.24 13.22 2.16
CA ARG A 220 -14.57 14.12 1.04
C ARG A 220 -14.34 13.44 -0.31
N LEU A 221 -13.25 12.69 -0.45
CA LEU A 221 -12.94 11.95 -1.67
C LEU A 221 -13.96 10.84 -1.89
N THR A 222 -14.23 10.03 -0.86
CA THR A 222 -15.21 8.94 -0.91
C THR A 222 -16.60 9.43 -1.30
N ARG A 223 -17.06 10.56 -0.75
CA ARG A 223 -18.34 11.18 -1.15
C ARG A 223 -18.36 11.66 -2.59
N SER A 224 -17.26 12.21 -3.09
CA SER A 224 -17.17 12.65 -4.48
C SER A 224 -17.16 11.46 -5.44
N LEU A 225 -16.44 10.39 -5.12
CA LEU A 225 -16.46 9.14 -5.90
C LEU A 225 -17.85 8.51 -5.91
N ASN A 226 -18.51 8.40 -4.76
CA ASN A 226 -19.88 7.88 -4.69
C ASN A 226 -20.89 8.73 -5.50
N ARG A 227 -20.71 10.06 -5.57
CA ARG A 227 -21.53 10.92 -6.43
C ARG A 227 -21.28 10.66 -7.91
N LEU A 228 -20.02 10.50 -8.31
CA LEU A 228 -19.65 10.17 -9.69
C LEU A 228 -20.24 8.81 -10.10
N LEU A 229 -20.08 7.78 -9.26
CA LEU A 229 -20.63 6.45 -9.49
C LEU A 229 -22.16 6.48 -9.63
N ARG A 230 -22.85 7.25 -8.78
CA ARG A 230 -24.30 7.41 -8.89
C ARG A 230 -24.71 8.11 -10.19
N SER A 231 -24.00 9.17 -10.56
CA SER A 231 -24.27 9.92 -11.80
C SER A 231 -24.07 9.06 -13.04
N GLU A 232 -23.02 8.22 -13.07
CA GLU A 232 -22.77 7.30 -14.18
C GLU A 232 -23.89 6.28 -14.32
N ARG A 233 -24.32 5.66 -13.21
CA ARG A 233 -25.43 4.71 -13.21
C ARG A 233 -26.73 5.34 -13.67
N GLU A 234 -27.07 6.52 -13.15
CA GLU A 234 -28.27 7.26 -13.59
C GLU A 234 -28.23 7.59 -15.08
N GLN A 235 -27.07 8.00 -15.60
CA GLN A 235 -26.89 8.27 -17.03
C GLN A 235 -27.04 7.01 -17.87
N ARG A 236 -26.49 5.88 -17.41
CA ARG A 236 -26.61 4.58 -18.07
C ARG A 236 -28.06 4.09 -18.10
N THR A 237 -28.79 4.21 -16.98
CA THR A 237 -30.22 3.85 -16.93
C THR A 237 -31.03 4.72 -17.89
N ARG A 238 -30.86 6.05 -17.86
CA ARG A 238 -31.57 6.95 -18.79
C ARG A 238 -31.26 6.64 -20.26
N TYR A 239 -30.01 6.28 -20.57
CA TYR A 239 -29.63 5.90 -21.92
C TYR A 239 -30.35 4.61 -22.36
N ARG A 240 -30.48 3.62 -21.47
CA ARG A 240 -31.25 2.38 -21.73
C ARG A 240 -32.74 2.68 -21.93
N ASP A 241 -33.36 3.44 -21.02
CA ASP A 241 -34.77 3.80 -21.11
C ASP A 241 -35.06 4.55 -22.42
N SER A 242 -34.19 5.49 -22.81
CA SER A 242 -34.33 6.25 -24.06
C SER A 242 -34.22 5.35 -25.30
N LEU A 243 -33.39 4.31 -25.25
CA LEU A 243 -33.28 3.35 -26.34
C LEU A 243 -34.53 2.47 -26.43
N ASP A 244 -35.06 2.01 -25.30
CA ASP A 244 -36.29 1.23 -25.26
C ASP A 244 -37.50 2.04 -25.80
N ASP A 245 -37.58 3.32 -25.46
CA ASP A 245 -38.59 4.23 -26.00
C ASP A 245 -38.42 4.42 -27.53
N LEU A 246 -37.18 4.60 -27.99
CA LEU A 246 -36.87 4.67 -29.42
C LEU A 246 -37.26 3.37 -30.13
N ALA A 247 -37.00 2.21 -29.53
CA ALA A 247 -37.40 0.91 -30.06
C ALA A 247 -38.90 0.84 -30.32
N HIS A 248 -39.68 1.20 -29.30
CA HIS A 248 -41.13 1.11 -29.34
C HIS A 248 -41.70 2.07 -30.40
N SER A 249 -41.15 3.30 -30.46
CA SER A 249 -41.56 4.31 -31.44
C SER A 249 -41.23 3.94 -32.89
N LEU A 250 -40.20 3.10 -33.12
CA LEU A 250 -39.82 2.60 -34.45
C LEU A 250 -40.53 1.31 -34.85
N LYS A 251 -40.80 0.39 -33.90
CA LYS A 251 -41.55 -0.85 -34.17
C LYS A 251 -42.97 -0.60 -34.65
N THR A 252 -43.63 0.40 -34.08
CA THR A 252 -45.03 0.73 -34.40
C THR A 252 -45.22 1.15 -35.87
N PRO A 253 -44.47 2.12 -36.44
CA PRO A 253 -44.59 2.46 -37.85
C PRO A 253 -44.09 1.35 -38.78
N LEU A 254 -43.09 0.55 -38.38
CA LEU A 254 -42.67 -0.61 -39.15
C LEU A 254 -43.76 -1.67 -39.26
N ALA A 255 -44.48 -1.97 -38.17
CA ALA A 255 -45.60 -2.90 -38.18
C ALA A 255 -46.74 -2.43 -39.10
N VAL A 256 -47.02 -1.11 -39.12
CA VAL A 256 -48.00 -0.52 -40.04
C VAL A 256 -47.56 -0.69 -41.49
N LEU A 257 -46.29 -0.41 -41.81
CA LEU A 257 -45.74 -0.60 -43.14
C LEU A 257 -45.79 -2.07 -43.58
N GLN A 258 -45.53 -3.01 -42.65
CA GLN A 258 -45.62 -4.45 -42.88
C GLN A 258 -47.06 -4.85 -43.26
N GLY A 259 -48.05 -4.40 -42.50
CA GLY A 259 -49.46 -4.67 -42.79
C GLY A 259 -49.93 -4.07 -44.13
N VAL A 260 -49.44 -2.88 -44.50
CA VAL A 260 -49.72 -2.30 -45.83
C VAL A 260 -49.10 -3.16 -46.94
N GLY A 261 -47.86 -3.63 -46.76
CA GLY A 261 -47.20 -4.54 -47.71
C GLY A 261 -47.95 -5.86 -47.92
N GLU A 262 -48.45 -6.47 -46.85
CA GLU A 262 -49.27 -7.69 -46.91
C GLU A 262 -50.59 -7.45 -47.67
N SER A 263 -51.23 -6.30 -47.43
CA SER A 263 -52.48 -5.92 -48.11
C SER A 263 -52.29 -5.70 -49.62
N LEU A 264 -51.12 -5.19 -50.03
CA LEU A 264 -50.75 -5.02 -51.43
C LEU A 264 -50.42 -6.36 -52.12
N GLN A 265 -49.84 -7.32 -51.39
CA GLN A 265 -49.61 -8.68 -51.91
C GLN A 265 -50.91 -9.43 -52.28
N GLN A 266 -52.00 -9.15 -51.56
CA GLN A 266 -53.31 -9.74 -51.83
C GLN A 266 -53.99 -9.16 -53.08
N ARG A 267 -53.56 -7.99 -53.57
CA ARG A 267 -54.09 -7.37 -54.79
C ARG A 267 -53.31 -7.85 -56.02
N SER A 268 -54.04 -8.44 -56.97
CA SER A 268 -53.54 -9.05 -58.20
C SER A 268 -52.95 -8.02 -59.18
N GLY A 269 -51.71 -7.57 -58.95
CA GLY A 269 -50.99 -6.69 -59.89
C GLY A 269 -49.58 -6.30 -59.49
N GLU A 270 -49.28 -6.20 -58.18
CA GLU A 270 -48.03 -5.60 -57.67
C GLU A 270 -47.27 -6.54 -56.70
N ARG A 271 -47.35 -7.85 -56.92
CA ARG A 271 -46.77 -8.87 -56.01
C ARG A 271 -45.26 -8.73 -55.82
N GLU A 272 -44.53 -8.31 -56.84
CA GLU A 272 -43.07 -8.16 -56.78
C GLU A 272 -42.66 -6.93 -55.94
N GLN A 273 -43.32 -5.78 -56.15
CA GLN A 273 -43.07 -4.55 -55.41
C GLN A 273 -43.48 -4.66 -53.94
N ALA A 274 -44.58 -5.36 -53.65
CA ALA A 274 -45.01 -5.64 -52.29
C ALA A 274 -44.04 -6.58 -51.55
N ARG A 275 -43.47 -7.59 -52.23
CA ARG A 275 -42.39 -8.44 -51.68
C ARG A 275 -41.11 -7.64 -51.38
N VAL A 276 -40.69 -6.77 -52.29
CA VAL A 276 -39.52 -5.91 -52.08
C VAL A 276 -39.74 -4.99 -50.88
N LEU A 277 -40.90 -4.33 -50.78
CA LEU A 277 -41.25 -3.46 -49.66
C LEU A 277 -41.24 -4.22 -48.32
N GLN A 278 -41.88 -5.40 -48.27
CA GLN A 278 -41.92 -6.23 -47.06
C GLN A 278 -40.52 -6.69 -46.64
N SER A 279 -39.64 -7.04 -47.59
CA SER A 279 -38.24 -7.39 -47.31
C SER A 279 -37.43 -6.22 -46.74
N GLN A 280 -37.71 -4.98 -47.17
CA GLN A 280 -37.02 -3.80 -46.65
C GLN A 280 -37.52 -3.44 -45.24
N ILE A 281 -38.81 -3.58 -44.97
CA ILE A 281 -39.39 -3.35 -43.63
C ILE A 281 -38.87 -4.38 -42.63
N GLU A 282 -38.81 -5.66 -43.02
CA GLU A 282 -38.18 -6.68 -42.20
C GLU A 282 -36.72 -6.31 -41.91
N ARG A 283 -35.92 -5.97 -42.93
CA ARG A 283 -34.52 -5.54 -42.73
C ARG A 283 -34.38 -4.36 -41.76
N MET A 284 -35.26 -3.36 -41.85
CA MET A 284 -35.25 -2.21 -40.94
C MET A 284 -35.61 -2.62 -39.50
N SER A 285 -36.63 -3.47 -39.31
CA SER A 285 -36.96 -4.00 -37.97
C SER A 285 -35.79 -4.76 -37.38
N GLN A 286 -35.15 -5.62 -38.18
CA GLN A 286 -34.00 -6.41 -37.76
C GLN A 286 -32.81 -5.52 -37.38
N GLN A 287 -32.53 -4.46 -38.15
CA GLN A 287 -31.47 -3.50 -37.84
C GLN A 287 -31.76 -2.71 -36.56
N ILE A 288 -33.01 -2.33 -36.34
CA ILE A 288 -33.43 -1.60 -35.13
C ILE A 288 -33.30 -2.51 -33.92
N ASP A 289 -33.88 -3.71 -33.97
CA ASP A 289 -33.76 -4.72 -32.92
C ASP A 289 -32.29 -5.00 -32.59
N TYR A 290 -31.45 -5.19 -33.61
CA TYR A 290 -30.01 -5.37 -33.45
C TYR A 290 -29.31 -4.17 -32.81
N GLN A 291 -29.58 -2.92 -33.21
CA GLN A 291 -28.93 -1.75 -32.62
C GLN A 291 -29.35 -1.51 -31.16
N LEU A 292 -30.60 -1.79 -30.83
CA LEU A 292 -31.12 -1.70 -29.47
C LEU A 292 -30.50 -2.75 -28.56
N GLN A 293 -30.43 -3.98 -29.06
CA GLN A 293 -29.81 -5.08 -28.37
C GLN A 293 -28.31 -4.83 -28.19
N ARG A 294 -27.61 -4.35 -29.22
CA ARG A 294 -26.20 -3.96 -29.13
C ARG A 294 -25.96 -2.83 -28.13
N ALA A 295 -26.90 -1.90 -27.99
CA ALA A 295 -26.80 -0.83 -27.03
C ALA A 295 -27.16 -1.25 -25.59
N SER A 296 -28.00 -2.28 -25.41
CA SER A 296 -28.28 -2.90 -24.12
C SER A 296 -27.13 -3.83 -23.65
N LEU A 297 -26.44 -4.46 -24.60
CA LEU A 297 -25.26 -5.32 -24.39
C LEU A 297 -23.95 -4.56 -24.23
N ARG A 298 -23.92 -3.24 -24.52
CA ARG A 298 -22.70 -2.43 -24.43
C ARG A 298 -22.17 -2.42 -22.99
N LYS A 299 -20.97 -3.00 -22.82
CA LYS A 299 -20.08 -3.02 -21.64
C LYS A 299 -20.72 -2.43 -20.37
N SER A 300 -21.22 -3.29 -19.48
CA SER A 300 -20.91 -3.12 -18.05
C SER A 300 -19.40 -3.27 -17.93
N GLY A 301 -18.65 -2.22 -18.27
CA GLY A 301 -17.20 -2.29 -18.47
C GLY A 301 -16.38 -2.61 -17.22
N LEU A 302 -17.00 -3.02 -16.12
CA LEU A 302 -16.35 -3.25 -14.84
C LEU A 302 -16.78 -4.57 -14.14
N VAL A 303 -17.96 -5.15 -14.42
CA VAL A 303 -18.49 -6.26 -13.61
C VAL A 303 -18.22 -7.63 -14.23
N ARG A 304 -17.31 -8.42 -13.64
CA ARG A 304 -17.15 -9.86 -13.92
C ARG A 304 -18.33 -10.63 -13.33
N HIS A 305 -19.45 -10.67 -14.04
CA HIS A 305 -20.57 -11.54 -13.71
C HIS A 305 -20.22 -13.00 -14.05
N SER A 306 -20.59 -13.92 -13.18
CA SER A 306 -20.47 -15.36 -13.39
C SER A 306 -21.79 -16.03 -13.06
N VAL A 307 -22.37 -16.75 -14.02
CA VAL A 307 -23.74 -17.28 -13.89
C VAL A 307 -23.73 -18.80 -13.94
N LEU A 308 -24.51 -19.41 -13.04
CA LEU A 308 -24.74 -20.86 -13.03
C LEU A 308 -25.49 -21.28 -14.29
N LEU A 309 -24.90 -22.18 -15.06
CA LEU A 309 -25.41 -22.56 -16.39
C LEU A 309 -26.64 -23.48 -16.31
N ARG A 310 -26.67 -24.40 -15.34
CA ARG A 310 -27.70 -25.45 -15.24
C ARG A 310 -29.13 -24.89 -15.11
N PRO A 311 -29.45 -23.95 -14.19
CA PRO A 311 -30.81 -23.41 -14.06
C PRO A 311 -31.32 -22.72 -15.34
N LEU A 312 -30.44 -22.05 -16.08
CA LEU A 312 -30.77 -21.38 -17.34
C LEU A 312 -31.10 -22.40 -18.43
N LEU A 313 -30.25 -23.42 -18.60
CA LEU A 313 -30.47 -24.47 -19.59
C LEU A 313 -31.73 -25.28 -19.28
N ASP A 314 -32.00 -25.60 -18.03
CA ASP A 314 -33.22 -26.32 -17.64
C ASP A 314 -34.48 -25.52 -18.06
N SER A 315 -34.49 -24.21 -17.82
CA SER A 315 -35.57 -23.31 -18.23
C SER A 315 -35.72 -23.23 -19.75
N LEU A 316 -34.63 -22.99 -20.48
CA LEU A 316 -34.62 -22.86 -21.94
C LEU A 316 -35.02 -24.17 -22.62
N CYS A 317 -34.42 -25.29 -22.23
CA CYS A 317 -34.73 -26.61 -22.79
C CYS A 317 -36.19 -27.01 -22.50
N SER A 318 -36.71 -26.71 -21.31
CA SER A 318 -38.12 -26.98 -20.99
C SER A 318 -39.09 -26.17 -21.86
N THR A 319 -38.70 -24.96 -22.25
CA THR A 319 -39.51 -24.08 -23.11
C THR A 319 -39.44 -24.57 -24.57
N LEU A 320 -38.23 -24.81 -25.08
CA LEU A 320 -38.01 -25.29 -26.44
C LEU A 320 -38.59 -26.69 -26.69
N ALA A 321 -38.54 -27.59 -25.69
CA ALA A 321 -39.17 -28.90 -25.77
C ALA A 321 -40.71 -28.83 -25.91
N LYS A 322 -41.36 -27.75 -25.42
CA LYS A 322 -42.79 -27.53 -25.65
C LYS A 322 -43.06 -27.04 -27.07
N VAL A 323 -42.22 -26.13 -27.58
CA VAL A 323 -42.34 -25.56 -28.94
C VAL A 323 -42.09 -26.64 -30.01
N TYR A 324 -41.05 -27.45 -29.83
CA TYR A 324 -40.64 -28.50 -30.78
C TYR A 324 -41.07 -29.92 -30.33
N ARG A 325 -42.22 -30.03 -29.64
CA ARG A 325 -42.70 -31.29 -29.04
C ARG A 325 -42.79 -32.43 -30.04
N GLU A 326 -43.13 -32.15 -31.30
CA GLU A 326 -43.30 -33.15 -32.36
C GLU A 326 -41.99 -33.84 -32.74
N LYS A 327 -40.84 -33.15 -32.62
CA LYS A 327 -39.52 -33.71 -32.94
C LYS A 327 -38.97 -34.67 -31.88
N ARG A 328 -39.48 -34.60 -30.64
CA ARG A 328 -38.99 -35.41 -29.49
C ARG A 328 -37.46 -35.32 -29.30
N VAL A 329 -36.93 -34.09 -29.33
CA VAL A 329 -35.49 -33.84 -29.14
C VAL A 329 -35.03 -34.27 -27.74
N ASP A 330 -34.03 -35.14 -27.68
CA ASP A 330 -33.35 -35.53 -26.44
C ASP A 330 -32.15 -34.61 -26.21
N VAL A 331 -32.05 -34.04 -24.99
CA VAL A 331 -31.02 -33.07 -24.63
C VAL A 331 -30.11 -33.63 -23.55
N VAL A 332 -28.82 -33.77 -23.87
CA VAL A 332 -27.80 -34.25 -22.94
C VAL A 332 -26.98 -33.06 -22.42
N LEU A 333 -26.98 -32.88 -21.09
CA LEU A 333 -26.22 -31.82 -20.41
C LEU A 333 -24.97 -32.39 -19.71
N GLU A 334 -23.81 -32.22 -20.33
CA GLU A 334 -22.49 -32.65 -19.81
C GLU A 334 -21.79 -31.49 -19.12
N LEU A 335 -22.28 -31.17 -17.91
CA LEU A 335 -21.84 -30.02 -17.13
C LEU A 335 -21.23 -30.43 -15.79
N PRO A 336 -20.10 -29.82 -15.36
CA PRO A 336 -19.66 -29.89 -13.97
C PRO A 336 -20.73 -29.41 -12.98
N ALA A 337 -20.71 -29.91 -11.74
CA ALA A 337 -21.72 -29.59 -10.72
C ALA A 337 -21.85 -28.08 -10.43
N ALA A 338 -20.76 -27.32 -10.57
CA ALA A 338 -20.72 -25.87 -10.44
C ALA A 338 -20.32 -25.18 -11.75
N ALA A 339 -20.89 -25.62 -12.87
CA ALA A 339 -20.69 -25.02 -14.19
C ALA A 339 -21.09 -23.54 -14.21
N GLN A 340 -20.10 -22.66 -14.35
CA GLN A 340 -20.26 -21.21 -14.37
C GLN A 340 -19.63 -20.62 -15.63
N VAL A 341 -20.29 -19.63 -16.21
CA VAL A 341 -19.82 -18.90 -17.40
C VAL A 341 -19.65 -17.42 -17.03
N PRO A 342 -18.52 -16.78 -17.40
CA PRO A 342 -18.22 -15.38 -17.06
C PRO A 342 -19.00 -14.40 -17.94
N MET A 343 -20.33 -14.43 -17.86
CA MET A 343 -21.24 -13.61 -18.66
C MET A 343 -22.41 -13.09 -17.81
N GLU A 344 -22.96 -11.92 -18.13
CA GLU A 344 -24.20 -11.44 -17.53
C GLU A 344 -25.36 -12.38 -17.86
N GLN A 345 -26.29 -12.59 -16.91
CA GLN A 345 -27.39 -13.53 -17.07
C GLN A 345 -28.26 -13.24 -18.29
N GLY A 346 -28.52 -11.96 -18.59
CA GLY A 346 -29.31 -11.56 -19.76
C GLY A 346 -28.62 -11.91 -21.08
N ALA A 347 -27.34 -11.55 -21.21
CA ALA A 347 -26.54 -11.87 -22.40
C ALA A 347 -26.38 -13.38 -22.59
N LEU A 348 -26.17 -14.13 -21.49
CA LEU A 348 -26.07 -15.59 -21.53
C LEU A 348 -27.39 -16.24 -21.95
N LEU A 349 -28.53 -15.77 -21.41
CA LEU A 349 -29.85 -16.26 -21.77
C LEU A 349 -30.14 -16.04 -23.26
N GLU A 350 -29.78 -14.88 -23.78
CA GLU A 350 -29.99 -14.51 -25.18
C GLU A 350 -29.08 -15.30 -26.14
N MET A 351 -27.80 -15.43 -25.80
CA MET A 351 -26.85 -16.26 -26.55
C MET A 351 -27.32 -17.73 -26.60
N LEU A 352 -27.64 -18.31 -25.44
CA LEU A 352 -28.12 -19.68 -25.34
C LEU A 352 -29.47 -19.87 -26.03
N GLY A 353 -30.37 -18.91 -25.91
CA GLY A 353 -31.68 -18.95 -26.58
C GLY A 353 -31.54 -19.09 -28.10
N ASN A 354 -30.71 -18.24 -28.71
CA ASN A 354 -30.46 -18.29 -30.15
C ASN A 354 -29.77 -19.59 -30.60
N LEU A 355 -28.76 -20.05 -29.86
CA LEU A 355 -28.03 -21.27 -30.23
C LEU A 355 -28.87 -22.54 -30.03
N LEU A 356 -29.61 -22.63 -28.92
CA LEU A 356 -30.47 -23.78 -28.64
C LEU A 356 -31.68 -23.81 -29.57
N GLU A 357 -32.30 -22.67 -29.87
CA GLU A 357 -33.38 -22.63 -30.85
C GLU A 357 -32.92 -23.15 -32.20
N ASN A 358 -31.72 -22.75 -32.65
CA ASN A 358 -31.13 -23.25 -33.88
C ASN A 358 -30.89 -24.78 -33.82
N ALA A 359 -30.34 -25.28 -32.71
CA ALA A 359 -30.10 -26.71 -32.51
C ALA A 359 -31.41 -27.53 -32.52
N TYR A 360 -32.46 -27.09 -31.82
CA TYR A 360 -33.78 -27.75 -31.85
C TYR A 360 -34.42 -27.73 -33.24
N ARG A 361 -34.27 -26.62 -33.97
CA ARG A 361 -34.81 -26.46 -35.32
C ARG A 361 -34.12 -27.36 -36.35
N LEU A 362 -32.81 -27.57 -36.25
CA LEU A 362 -32.03 -28.30 -37.25
C LEU A 362 -31.72 -29.76 -36.90
N SER A 363 -31.74 -30.12 -35.62
CA SER A 363 -31.53 -31.51 -35.15
C SER A 363 -32.53 -32.51 -35.76
N LEU A 364 -32.07 -33.75 -35.92
CA LEU A 364 -32.89 -34.92 -36.24
C LEU A 364 -33.52 -35.54 -34.97
N GLY A 365 -32.95 -35.25 -33.80
CA GLY A 365 -33.53 -35.68 -32.52
C GLY A 365 -32.59 -35.58 -31.32
N GLN A 366 -31.33 -35.17 -31.49
CA GLN A 366 -30.37 -35.08 -30.39
C GLN A 366 -29.66 -33.73 -30.33
N VAL A 367 -29.55 -33.19 -29.11
CA VAL A 367 -28.75 -32.00 -28.82
C VAL A 367 -27.87 -32.28 -27.60
N ARG A 368 -26.59 -31.91 -27.66
CA ARG A 368 -25.67 -32.00 -26.52
C ARG A 368 -25.18 -30.61 -26.15
N VAL A 369 -25.18 -30.30 -24.85
CA VAL A 369 -24.53 -29.10 -24.31
C VAL A 369 -23.45 -29.53 -23.33
N SER A 370 -22.21 -29.09 -23.55
CA SER A 370 -21.07 -29.42 -22.69
C SER A 370 -20.29 -28.17 -22.29
N LEU A 371 -19.66 -28.22 -21.11
CA LEU A 371 -18.78 -27.16 -20.61
C LEU A 371 -17.46 -27.78 -20.15
N VAL A 372 -16.37 -27.42 -20.82
CA VAL A 372 -15.03 -27.94 -20.56
C VAL A 372 -14.14 -26.81 -20.06
N LYS A 373 -13.49 -27.02 -18.92
CA LYS A 373 -12.50 -26.08 -18.37
C LYS A 373 -11.09 -26.65 -18.55
N ALA A 374 -10.24 -25.90 -19.24
CA ALA A 374 -8.82 -26.18 -19.41
C ALA A 374 -7.98 -25.08 -18.71
N PRO A 375 -6.65 -25.27 -18.52
CA PRO A 375 -5.77 -24.19 -18.07
C PRO A 375 -5.88 -22.99 -19.02
N GLY A 376 -6.23 -21.80 -18.49
CA GLY A 376 -6.35 -20.55 -19.27
C GLY A 376 -7.63 -20.39 -20.08
N HIS A 377 -8.45 -21.43 -20.27
CA HIS A 377 -9.64 -21.36 -21.14
C HIS A 377 -10.86 -22.10 -20.59
N LEU A 378 -12.04 -21.56 -20.87
CA LEU A 378 -13.34 -22.21 -20.65
C LEU A 378 -14.08 -22.31 -21.98
N THR A 379 -14.51 -23.51 -22.36
CA THR A 379 -15.22 -23.73 -23.63
C THR A 379 -16.62 -24.27 -23.37
N LEU A 380 -17.62 -23.51 -23.82
CA LEU A 380 -19.03 -23.92 -23.88
C LEU A 380 -19.33 -24.44 -25.29
N CYS A 381 -19.89 -25.64 -25.40
CA CYS A 381 -20.22 -26.25 -26.68
C CYS A 381 -21.69 -26.66 -26.76
N ILE A 382 -22.33 -26.34 -27.88
CA ILE A 382 -23.69 -26.75 -28.25
C ILE A 382 -23.60 -27.54 -29.56
N GLU A 383 -24.05 -28.78 -29.53
CA GLU A 383 -23.92 -29.74 -30.62
C GLU A 383 -25.29 -30.31 -31.01
N ASP A 384 -25.52 -30.54 -32.30
CA ASP A 384 -26.72 -31.21 -32.83
C ASP A 384 -26.39 -32.36 -33.79
N ASP A 385 -27.40 -33.20 -34.09
CA ASP A 385 -27.36 -34.31 -35.05
C ASP A 385 -28.00 -33.95 -36.42
N GLY A 386 -28.10 -32.66 -36.75
CA GLY A 386 -28.69 -32.16 -37.98
C GLY A 386 -27.80 -32.34 -39.23
N PRO A 387 -28.11 -31.65 -40.34
CA PRO A 387 -27.34 -31.76 -41.59
C PRO A 387 -25.93 -31.14 -41.53
N GLY A 388 -25.57 -30.48 -40.42
CA GLY A 388 -24.29 -29.79 -40.25
C GLY A 388 -24.15 -28.54 -41.14
N VAL A 389 -22.93 -28.01 -41.20
CA VAL A 389 -22.59 -26.84 -42.02
C VAL A 389 -21.34 -27.15 -42.86
N PRO A 390 -21.39 -27.02 -44.20
CA PRO A 390 -20.23 -27.21 -45.07
C PRO A 390 -19.05 -26.32 -44.69
N ALA A 391 -17.82 -26.84 -44.73
CA ALA A 391 -16.63 -26.14 -44.25
C ALA A 391 -16.38 -24.80 -44.95
N ASP A 392 -16.66 -24.71 -46.25
CA ASP A 392 -16.55 -23.52 -47.10
C ASP A 392 -17.55 -22.40 -46.72
N GLN A 393 -18.55 -22.72 -45.91
CA GLN A 393 -19.64 -21.83 -45.55
C GLN A 393 -19.59 -21.36 -44.09
N ARG A 394 -18.80 -22.02 -43.24
CA ARG A 394 -18.71 -21.74 -41.79
C ARG A 394 -18.26 -20.32 -41.49
N GLU A 395 -17.18 -19.88 -42.11
CA GLU A 395 -16.65 -18.52 -41.91
C GLU A 395 -17.65 -17.46 -42.37
N ARG A 396 -18.34 -17.67 -43.49
CA ARG A 396 -19.31 -16.68 -44.02
C ARG A 396 -20.54 -16.52 -43.14
N ILE A 397 -21.01 -17.63 -42.57
CA ILE A 397 -22.13 -17.64 -41.62
C ILE A 397 -21.76 -16.91 -40.32
N LEU A 398 -20.53 -17.12 -39.84
CA LEU A 398 -20.01 -16.44 -38.65
C LEU A 398 -19.67 -14.96 -38.93
N GLU A 399 -19.16 -14.59 -40.09
CA GLU A 399 -18.74 -13.20 -40.39
C GLU A 399 -19.88 -12.25 -40.73
N ARG A 400 -20.91 -12.74 -41.44
CA ARG A 400 -21.96 -11.86 -41.99
C ARG A 400 -23.36 -12.17 -41.49
N GLY A 401 -23.54 -13.23 -40.70
CA GLY A 401 -24.88 -13.78 -40.45
C GLY A 401 -25.60 -14.16 -41.76
N GLU A 402 -24.85 -14.43 -42.83
CA GLU A 402 -25.42 -14.75 -44.15
C GLU A 402 -26.12 -16.11 -44.10
N ARG A 403 -27.36 -16.15 -44.61
CA ARG A 403 -28.22 -17.35 -44.66
C ARG A 403 -27.63 -18.39 -45.63
N LEU A 404 -27.70 -19.67 -45.27
CA LEU A 404 -27.52 -20.78 -46.23
C LEU A 404 -28.80 -21.17 -46.95
N ASP A 405 -29.96 -21.03 -46.29
CA ASP A 405 -31.23 -21.47 -46.86
C ASP A 405 -32.14 -20.27 -47.18
N SER A 406 -32.38 -20.05 -48.47
CA SER A 406 -33.26 -19.00 -48.99
C SER A 406 -34.75 -19.41 -49.05
N GLN A 407 -35.14 -20.57 -48.51
CA GLN A 407 -36.49 -21.14 -48.75
C GLN A 407 -37.48 -21.07 -47.57
N HIS A 408 -37.08 -20.73 -46.34
CA HIS A 408 -38.00 -20.60 -45.20
C HIS A 408 -37.99 -19.19 -44.59
N PRO A 409 -39.14 -18.61 -44.19
CA PRO A 409 -39.21 -17.31 -43.51
C PRO A 409 -38.82 -17.48 -42.03
N GLY A 410 -37.74 -16.84 -41.58
CA GLY A 410 -37.29 -16.88 -40.18
C GLY A 410 -35.90 -16.25 -39.94
N GLN A 411 -35.88 -15.25 -39.07
CA GLN A 411 -34.81 -14.42 -38.48
C GLN A 411 -33.34 -14.91 -38.62
N GLY A 412 -32.66 -14.54 -39.71
CA GLY A 412 -31.18 -14.69 -39.87
C GLY A 412 -30.33 -13.80 -38.95
N ILE A 413 -30.89 -13.31 -37.86
CA ILE A 413 -30.27 -12.37 -36.91
C ILE A 413 -29.58 -13.13 -35.76
N GLY A 414 -30.08 -14.32 -35.41
CA GLY A 414 -29.71 -14.99 -34.17
C GLY A 414 -28.22 -15.28 -34.03
N LEU A 415 -27.54 -15.65 -35.11
CA LEU A 415 -26.09 -15.92 -35.05
C LEU A 415 -25.24 -14.64 -35.07
N ALA A 416 -25.69 -13.59 -35.75
CA ALA A 416 -25.02 -12.29 -35.70
C ALA A 416 -25.10 -11.70 -34.28
N VAL A 417 -26.23 -11.87 -33.62
CA VAL A 417 -26.43 -11.56 -32.19
C VAL A 417 -25.48 -12.36 -31.31
N VAL A 418 -25.40 -13.68 -31.52
CA VAL A 418 -24.49 -14.53 -30.74
C VAL A 418 -23.05 -14.07 -30.91
N LYS A 419 -22.62 -13.75 -32.14
CA LYS A 419 -21.28 -13.24 -32.40
C LYS A 419 -21.02 -11.91 -31.69
N ASP A 420 -21.94 -10.96 -31.81
CA ASP A 420 -21.84 -9.67 -31.11
C ASP A 420 -21.73 -9.83 -29.59
N ILE A 421 -22.50 -10.76 -29.02
CA ILE A 421 -22.40 -11.10 -27.60
C ILE A 421 -21.02 -11.69 -27.31
N VAL A 422 -20.59 -12.72 -28.05
CA VAL A 422 -19.29 -13.38 -27.82
C VAL A 422 -18.12 -12.41 -27.94
N ASP A 423 -18.10 -11.58 -28.98
CA ASP A 423 -17.08 -10.54 -29.21
C ASP A 423 -17.08 -9.51 -28.07
N SER A 424 -18.24 -9.19 -27.48
CA SER A 424 -18.34 -8.24 -26.36
C SER A 424 -17.73 -8.74 -25.04
N TYR A 425 -17.54 -10.06 -24.91
CA TYR A 425 -16.93 -10.73 -23.75
C TYR A 425 -15.49 -11.18 -24.02
N ASP A 426 -14.86 -10.69 -25.09
CA ASP A 426 -13.51 -11.08 -25.53
C ASP A 426 -13.37 -12.62 -25.65
N ALA A 427 -14.46 -13.28 -26.03
CA ALA A 427 -14.53 -14.72 -26.26
C ALA A 427 -14.49 -15.02 -27.77
N GLU A 428 -14.17 -16.26 -28.12
CA GLU A 428 -14.08 -16.71 -29.51
C GLU A 428 -15.23 -17.66 -29.84
N LEU A 429 -15.97 -17.36 -30.92
CA LEU A 429 -16.99 -18.23 -31.48
C LEU A 429 -16.42 -19.01 -32.67
N SER A 430 -16.47 -20.34 -32.60
CA SER A 430 -16.10 -21.22 -33.71
C SER A 430 -17.21 -22.22 -34.01
N LEU A 431 -17.26 -22.65 -35.27
CA LEU A 431 -18.23 -23.62 -35.79
C LEU A 431 -17.47 -24.79 -36.39
N GLY A 432 -17.85 -26.01 -36.01
CA GLY A 432 -17.25 -27.25 -36.51
C GLY A 432 -18.26 -28.36 -36.69
N ASP A 433 -17.75 -29.55 -36.99
CA ASP A 433 -18.54 -30.78 -37.07
C ASP A 433 -18.81 -31.33 -35.66
N SER A 434 -20.04 -31.78 -35.45
CA SER A 434 -20.46 -32.45 -34.23
C SER A 434 -20.16 -33.95 -34.32
N PRO A 435 -19.68 -34.60 -33.24
CA PRO A 435 -19.63 -36.07 -33.15
C PRO A 435 -21.01 -36.74 -33.28
N LEU A 436 -22.11 -35.98 -33.13
CA LEU A 436 -23.47 -36.46 -33.38
C LEU A 436 -23.83 -36.48 -34.87
N GLY A 437 -23.00 -35.90 -35.75
CA GLY A 437 -23.21 -35.85 -37.20
C GLY A 437 -23.66 -34.50 -37.75
N GLY A 438 -24.06 -33.55 -36.89
CA GLY A 438 -24.51 -32.21 -37.27
C GLY A 438 -23.49 -31.11 -37.00
N ALA A 439 -23.95 -29.96 -36.50
CA ALA A 439 -23.11 -28.79 -36.23
C ALA A 439 -22.66 -28.71 -34.76
N ALA A 440 -21.46 -28.17 -34.51
CA ALA A 440 -20.93 -27.87 -33.18
C ALA A 440 -20.53 -26.40 -33.06
N PHE A 441 -21.28 -25.63 -32.27
CA PHE A 441 -20.94 -24.26 -31.91
C PHE A 441 -20.10 -24.27 -30.63
N ARG A 442 -18.92 -23.66 -30.67
CA ARG A 442 -17.96 -23.60 -29.56
C ARG A 442 -17.66 -22.15 -29.21
N ILE A 443 -17.93 -21.77 -27.96
CA ILE A 443 -17.60 -20.46 -27.40
C ILE A 443 -16.45 -20.64 -26.40
N THR A 444 -15.31 -20.01 -26.66
CA THR A 444 -14.11 -20.12 -25.83
C THR A 444 -13.82 -18.80 -25.12
N PHE A 445 -13.82 -18.81 -23.80
CA PHE A 445 -13.47 -17.67 -22.94
C PHE A 445 -12.02 -17.79 -22.48
N ASN A 446 -11.24 -16.71 -22.59
CA ASN A 446 -9.91 -16.61 -22.00
C ASN A 446 -10.04 -16.25 -20.50
N LEU A 447 -9.41 -17.03 -19.63
CA LEU A 447 -9.49 -16.91 -18.17
C LEU A 447 -8.27 -16.21 -17.53
N ASP A 448 -7.32 -15.75 -18.34
CA ASP A 448 -6.06 -15.14 -17.90
C ASP A 448 -6.20 -13.68 -17.40
#